data_AF-A0AB38A9P1-F1
#
_entry.id   AF-A0AB38A9P1-F1
#
_cell.length_a   1.000
_cell.length_b   1.000
_cell.length_c   1.000
_cell.angle_alpha   90.00
_cell.angle_beta   90.00
_cell.angle_gamma   90.00
#
_symmetry.space_group_name_H-M   'P 1'
#
loop_
_entity.id
_entity.type
_entity.pdbx_description
1 polymer ?
#
loop_
_entity_poly.entity_id
_entity_poly.type
_entity_poly.pdbx_seq_one_letter_code
_entity_poly.pdbx_strand_id
1 'polypeptide(L)' 'MELPLEDRVLLMTVYWRINLTMRQLAALFGVSKSAVDRIIEHVGSLLAL' A
#
# COMPACT_ATOMS: atom_id res chain seq x y z
N MET A 1 12.82 1.68 -7.43
CA MET A 1 13.13 1.98 -6.03
C MET A 1 11.98 1.43 -5.22
N GLU A 2 12.19 0.29 -4.56
CA GLU A 2 11.13 -0.39 -3.81
C GLU A 2 10.88 0.33 -2.49
N LEU A 3 9.61 0.41 -2.10
CA LEU A 3 9.22 0.92 -0.78
C LEU A 3 9.81 -0.01 0.30
N PRO A 4 10.52 0.50 1.32
CA PRO A 4 10.99 -0.25 2.47
C PRO A 4 9.87 -1.06 3.12
N LEU A 5 10.22 -2.17 3.79
CA LEU A 5 9.23 -3.08 4.39
C LEU A 5 8.32 -2.37 5.41
N GLU A 6 8.89 -1.51 6.25
CA GLU A 6 8.13 -0.69 7.22
C GLU A 6 7.11 0.21 6.54
N ASP A 7 7.49 0.86 5.44
CA ASP A 7 6.58 1.71 4.68
C ASP A 7 5.44 0.91 4.05
N ARG A 8 5.69 -0.35 3.63
CA ARG A 8 4.61 -1.24 3.12
C ARG A 8 3.62 -1.60 4.22
N VAL A 9 4.10 -1.89 5.42
CA VAL A 9 3.24 -2.23 6.57
C VAL A 9 2.43 -1.01 7.02
N LEU A 10 3.04 0.17 7.06
CA LEU A 10 2.34 1.41 7.36
C LEU A 10 1.27 1.71 6.31
N LEU A 11 1.60 1.54 5.03
CA LEU A 11 0.67 1.72 3.90
C LEU A 11 -0.54 0.80 4.02
N MET A 12 -0.31 -0.46 4.33
CA MET A 12 -1.37 -1.44 4.53
C MET A 12 -2.24 -1.13 5.76
N THR A 13 -1.62 -0.71 6.87
CA THR A 13 -2.33 -0.35 8.10
C THR A 13 -3.22 0.87 7.89
N VAL A 14 -2.72 1.88 7.16
CA VAL A 14 -3.48 3.09 6.82
C VAL A 14 -4.61 2.77 5.83
N TYR A 15 -4.34 1.95 4.81
CA TYR A 15 -5.36 1.48 3.86
C TYR A 15 -6.52 0.79 4.58
N TRP A 16 -6.22 -0.20 5.43
CA TRP A 16 -7.23 -0.99 6.12
C TRP A 16 -7.95 -0.22 7.24
N ARG A 17 -7.22 0.58 8.03
CA ARG A 17 -7.76 1.23 9.22
C ARG A 17 -8.46 2.56 8.92
N ILE A 18 -8.10 3.22 7.82
CA ILE A 18 -8.52 4.60 7.50
C ILE A 18 -9.28 4.68 6.17
N ASN A 19 -9.51 3.55 5.47
CA ASN A 19 -10.29 3.48 4.22
C ASN A 19 -9.83 4.52 3.17
N LEU A 20 -8.53 4.81 3.15
CA LEU A 20 -7.98 5.81 2.25
C LEU A 20 -8.04 5.30 0.81
N THR A 21 -8.36 6.20 -0.11
CA THR A 21 -8.32 5.90 -1.54
C THR A 21 -6.87 5.67 -1.99
N MET A 22 -6.67 4.84 -3.03
CA MET A 22 -5.34 4.53 -3.60
C MET A 22 -4.53 5.79 -3.95
N ARG A 23 -5.20 6.89 -4.34
CA ARG A 23 -4.54 8.18 -4.62
C ARG A 23 -4.03 8.87 -3.36
N GLN A 24 -4.76 8.78 -2.25
CA GLN A 24 -4.33 9.35 -0.97
C GLN A 24 -3.14 8.58 -0.40
N LEU A 25 -3.14 7.24 -0.52
CA LEU A 25 -1.99 6.39 -0.18
C LEU A 25 -0.76 6.75 -1.03
N ALA A 26 -0.93 6.88 -2.34
CA ALA A 26 0.15 7.30 -3.24
C ALA A 26 0.77 8.64 -2.81
N ALA A 27 -0.07 9.63 -2.48
CA ALA A 27 0.38 10.93 -2.00
C ALA A 27 1.07 10.87 -0.64
N LEU A 28 0.58 10.05 0.29
CA LEU A 28 1.13 9.92 1.65
C LEU A 28 2.53 9.28 1.66
N PHE A 29 2.73 8.30 0.79
CA PHE A 29 3.98 7.52 0.71
C PHE A 29 4.95 8.02 -0.37
N GLY A 30 4.62 9.12 -1.05
CA GLY A 30 5.48 9.67 -2.10
C GLY A 30 5.70 8.72 -3.29
N VAL A 31 4.75 7.82 -3.56
CA VAL A 31 4.84 6.82 -4.63
C VAL A 31 3.71 6.94 -5.63
N SER A 32 3.87 6.31 -6.80
CA SER A 32 2.83 6.30 -7.81
C SER A 32 1.64 5.42 -7.38
N LYS A 33 0.43 5.76 -7.87
CA LYS A 33 -0.77 4.91 -7.71
C LYS A 33 -0.52 3.47 -8.17
N SER A 34 0.19 3.28 -9.27
CA SER A 34 0.53 1.96 -9.80
C SER A 34 1.45 1.16 -8.88
N ALA A 35 2.33 1.81 -8.11
CA ALA A 35 3.13 1.14 -7.09
C ALA A 35 2.26 0.70 -5.90
N VAL A 36 1.32 1.54 -5.47
CA VAL A 36 0.32 1.20 -4.45
C VAL A 36 -0.52 -0.01 -4.88
N ASP A 37 -1.03 -0.01 -6.11
CA ASP A 37 -1.87 -1.10 -6.64
C ASP A 37 -1.12 -2.45 -6.60
N ARG A 38 0.16 -2.47 -7.00
CA ARG A 38 1.00 -3.68 -6.96
C ARG A 38 1.30 -4.17 -5.54
N ILE A 39 1.55 -3.26 -4.60
CA ILE A 39 1.80 -3.61 -3.20
C ILE A 39 0.55 -4.24 -2.59
N ILE A 40 -0.63 -3.67 -2.86
CA ILE A 40 -1.91 -4.20 -2.37
C ILE A 40 -2.22 -5.55 -3.01
N GLU A 41 -2.02 -5.73 -4.31
CA GLU A 41 -2.23 -7.01 -5.01
C GLU A 41 -1.30 -8.12 -4.48
N HIS A 42 -0.02 -7.79 -4.26
CA HIS A 42 0.95 -8.73 -3.73
C HIS A 42 0.66 -9.12 -2.28
N VAL A 43 0.29 -8.15 -1.43
CA VAL A 43 -0.07 -8.43 -0.03
C VAL A 43 -1.42 -9.14 0.06
N GLY A 44 -2.40 -8.78 -0.77
CA GLY A 44 -3.69 -9.46 -0.85
C GLY A 44 -3.57 -10.92 -1.29
N SER A 45 -2.67 -11.22 -2.23
CA SER A 45 -2.36 -12.59 -2.62
C SER A 45 -1.63 -13.39 -1.52
N LEU A 46 -0.81 -12.74 -0.68
CA LEU A 46 -0.16 -13.39 0.46
C LEU A 46 -1.10 -13.64 1.65
N LEU A 47 -2.20 -12.90 1.76
CA LEU A 47 -3.20 -13.03 2.84
C LEU A 47 -4.41 -13.87 2.44
N ALA A 48 -4.50 -14.28 1.17
CA ALA A 48 -5.46 -15.26 0.69
C ALA A 48 -5.06 -16.66 1.16
N LEU A 49 -5.34 -16.96 2.43
CA LEU A 49 -5.25 -18.27 3.07
C LEU A 49 -6.66 -18.89 3.18
#